data_AF-A0A7S1SJB1-F1
#
_entry.id   AF-A0A7S1SJB1-F1
#
_cell.length_a   1.000
_cell.length_b   1.000
_cell.length_c   1.000
_cell.angle_alpha   90.00
_cell.angle_beta   90.00
_cell.angle_gamma   90.00
#
_symmetry.space_group_name_H-M   'P 1'
#
loop_
_entity.id
_entity.type
_entity.pdbx_description
1 polymer ?
#
loop_
_entity_poly.entity_id
_entity_poly.type
_entity_poly.pdbx_seq_one_letter_code
_entity_poly.pdbx_strand_id
1 'polypeptide(L)'
;QAVASAVLQADTLEASLASALPLGPQGAAGGISLPDSFVGELSVILREGRSLPVWGTSLQSNPWCRIVLDEQAVTSKRNKETSTKSDHRNPVWNQEFQFLVQDPATAHLQFYVKDSHLTGRTEVGHARLPLIQLPEDRTVTMWIAVESEIPGQSYTGGELLLEVSYKTFEDDDGTGDDDAYGGLVEDGAEGSTKIIDIKSAAD
;
A
#
# COMPACT_ATOMS: atom_id res chain seq x y z
N GLN A 1 26.67 -1.93 40.19
CA GLN A 1 27.31 -1.96 38.85
C GLN A 1 26.48 -2.82 37.87
N ALA A 2 25.17 -2.57 37.76
CA ALA A 2 24.25 -3.39 36.97
C ALA A 2 23.34 -2.57 36.02
N VAL A 3 23.36 -1.24 36.10
CA VAL A 3 22.54 -0.36 35.25
C VAL A 3 23.24 0.07 33.95
N ALA A 4 24.56 -0.13 33.84
CA ALA A 4 25.34 0.22 32.66
C ALA A 4 25.33 -0.87 31.57
N SER A 5 24.86 -2.08 31.88
CA SER A 5 24.99 -3.23 30.97
C SER A 5 23.79 -3.45 30.05
N ALA A 6 22.66 -2.77 30.28
CA ALA A 6 21.45 -2.88 29.45
C ALA A 6 21.44 -1.91 28.27
N VAL A 7 22.08 -0.73 28.41
CA VAL A 7 22.18 0.26 27.33
C VAL A 7 23.08 -0.24 26.19
N LEU A 8 24.12 -0.99 26.51
CA LEU A 8 25.02 -1.60 25.52
C LEU A 8 24.37 -2.72 24.70
N GLN A 9 23.29 -3.34 25.19
CA GLN A 9 22.57 -4.40 24.47
C GLN A 9 21.50 -3.86 23.51
N ALA A 10 21.02 -2.64 23.71
CA ALA A 10 20.10 -2.01 22.77
C ALA A 10 20.84 -1.56 21.49
N ASP A 11 22.01 -0.95 21.67
CA ASP A 11 22.83 -0.44 20.56
C ASP A 11 23.31 -1.57 19.62
N THR A 12 23.61 -2.75 20.19
CA THR A 12 24.03 -3.92 19.41
C THR A 12 22.88 -4.61 18.65
N LEU A 13 21.63 -4.46 19.12
CA LEU A 13 20.47 -5.00 18.41
C LEU A 13 20.09 -4.11 17.21
N GLU A 14 20.14 -2.79 17.37
CA GLU A 14 19.86 -1.83 16.29
C GLU A 14 20.93 -1.90 15.18
N ALA A 15 22.21 -2.05 15.54
CA ALA A 15 23.29 -2.24 14.58
C ALA A 15 23.14 -3.55 13.76
N SER A 16 22.49 -4.58 14.33
CA SER A 16 22.28 -5.86 13.66
C SER A 16 21.08 -5.81 12.69
N LEU A 17 20.02 -5.08 13.04
CA LEU A 17 18.83 -4.86 12.19
C LEU A 17 19.16 -4.00 10.96
N ALA A 18 20.09 -3.05 11.09
CA ALA A 18 20.53 -2.20 9.97
C ALA A 18 21.29 -2.97 8.86
N SER A 19 21.85 -4.15 9.16
CA SER A 19 22.62 -4.95 8.19
C SER A 19 21.81 -6.02 7.46
N ALA A 20 20.57 -6.27 7.89
CA ALA A 20 19.76 -7.39 7.40
C ALA A 20 18.79 -7.01 6.25
N LEU A 21 18.70 -5.73 5.91
CA LEU A 21 17.95 -5.28 4.74
C LEU A 21 18.94 -5.03 3.60
N PRO A 22 18.81 -5.72 2.45
CA PRO A 22 19.60 -5.38 1.27
C PRO A 22 19.20 -3.97 0.84
N LEU A 23 19.96 -2.98 1.28
CA LEU A 23 19.85 -1.61 0.81
C LEU A 23 20.15 -1.67 -0.69
N GLY A 24 19.12 -1.41 -1.50
CA GLY A 24 19.30 -1.10 -2.91
C GLY A 24 20.26 0.09 -3.08
N PRO A 25 20.70 0.39 -4.31
CA PRO A 25 21.56 1.54 -4.57
C PRO A 25 20.97 2.80 -3.93
N GLN A 26 21.70 3.38 -2.98
CA GLN A 26 21.29 4.56 -2.23
C GLN A 26 21.50 5.78 -3.13
N GLY A 27 20.42 6.47 -3.49
CA GLY A 27 20.49 7.78 -4.13
C GLY A 27 21.05 8.84 -3.17
N ALA A 28 21.55 9.96 -3.72
CA ALA A 28 22.30 10.99 -3.00
C ALA A 28 21.56 11.69 -1.81
N ALA A 29 20.29 11.38 -1.57
CA ALA A 29 19.45 12.01 -0.56
C ALA A 29 19.11 11.13 0.66
N GLY A 30 19.74 9.96 0.83
CA GLY A 30 19.50 9.09 2.00
C GLY A 30 18.07 8.51 2.07
N GLY A 31 17.28 8.71 1.02
CA GLY A 31 16.08 7.92 0.76
C GLY A 31 16.50 6.59 0.13
N ILE A 32 15.95 5.51 0.65
CA ILE A 32 15.81 4.25 -0.10
C ILE A 32 15.14 4.60 -1.42
N SER A 33 15.92 4.70 -2.50
CA SER A 33 15.37 4.78 -3.83
C SER A 33 14.65 3.46 -4.06
N LEU A 34 13.34 3.52 -4.22
CA LEU A 34 12.61 2.39 -4.78
C LEU A 34 13.27 2.08 -6.13
N PRO A 35 13.45 0.78 -6.48
CA PRO A 35 13.96 0.48 -7.80
C PRO A 35 13.02 1.10 -8.84
N ASP A 36 13.59 1.73 -9.87
CA ASP A 36 12.89 2.38 -11.00
C ASP A 36 11.88 1.46 -11.73
N SER A 37 11.80 0.19 -11.35
CA SER A 37 10.84 -0.79 -11.86
C SER A 37 9.41 -0.59 -11.35
N PHE A 38 9.19 0.11 -10.23
CA PHE A 38 7.85 0.32 -9.71
C PHE A 38 7.24 1.61 -10.27
N VAL A 39 6.01 1.52 -10.78
CA VAL A 39 5.30 2.60 -11.47
C VAL A 39 4.14 3.17 -10.64
N GLY A 40 3.83 2.57 -9.50
CA GLY A 40 2.81 3.10 -8.59
C GLY A 40 2.69 2.35 -7.27
N GLU A 41 1.77 2.81 -6.44
CA GLU A 41 1.41 2.25 -5.15
C GLU A 41 -0.05 1.77 -5.15
N LEU A 42 -0.29 0.60 -4.56
CA LEU A 42 -1.60 0.02 -4.34
C LEU A 42 -1.89 -0.06 -2.84
N SER A 43 -2.91 0.65 -2.38
CA SER A 43 -3.44 0.54 -1.02
C SER A 43 -4.63 -0.42 -1.01
N VAL A 44 -4.62 -1.38 -0.10
CA VAL A 44 -5.63 -2.45 0.00
C VAL A 44 -6.11 -2.55 1.43
N ILE A 45 -7.40 -2.31 1.66
CA ILE A 45 -8.06 -2.57 2.93
C ILE A 45 -8.92 -3.83 2.81
N LEU A 46 -8.50 -4.89 3.50
CA LEU A 46 -9.30 -6.09 3.69
C LEU A 46 -10.29 -5.83 4.84
N ARG A 47 -11.56 -5.59 4.50
CA ARG A 47 -12.61 -5.24 5.45
C ARG A 47 -13.14 -6.49 6.15
N GLU A 48 -13.87 -7.32 5.42
CA GLU A 48 -14.56 -8.50 5.94
C GLU A 48 -14.72 -9.57 4.86
N GLY A 49 -15.00 -10.79 5.29
CA GLY A 49 -15.47 -11.86 4.42
C GLY A 49 -16.92 -12.16 4.74
N ARG A 50 -17.66 -12.68 3.76
CA ARG A 50 -19.01 -13.20 4.01
C ARG A 50 -19.18 -14.60 3.47
N SER A 51 -19.94 -15.42 4.18
CA SER A 51 -20.31 -16.78 3.79
C SER A 51 -19.12 -17.63 3.33
N LEU A 52 -17.96 -17.48 3.97
CA LEU A 52 -16.76 -18.22 3.59
C LEU A 52 -16.95 -19.73 3.80
N PRO A 53 -16.37 -20.58 2.96
CA PRO A 53 -16.56 -22.02 2.98
C PRO A 53 -15.63 -22.71 4.00
N VAL A 54 -15.53 -22.12 5.20
CA VAL A 54 -14.66 -22.61 6.29
C VAL A 54 -15.18 -23.91 6.90
N TRP A 55 -14.25 -24.75 7.35
CA TRP A 55 -14.56 -26.04 7.97
C TRP A 55 -14.51 -25.97 9.49
N GLY A 56 -15.30 -26.83 10.12
CA GLY A 56 -15.25 -27.04 11.57
C GLY A 56 -16.18 -26.13 12.36
N THR A 57 -15.87 -25.99 13.65
CA THR A 57 -16.67 -25.22 14.61
C THR A 57 -16.04 -23.86 14.86
N SER A 58 -16.80 -22.90 15.39
CA SER A 58 -16.30 -21.54 15.69
C SER A 58 -15.15 -21.50 16.72
N LEU A 59 -14.92 -22.58 17.45
CA LEU A 59 -13.77 -22.70 18.36
C LEU A 59 -12.47 -23.09 17.66
N GLN A 60 -12.59 -23.74 16.49
CA GLN A 60 -11.46 -24.27 15.73
C GLN A 60 -11.10 -23.36 14.55
N SER A 61 -12.11 -22.79 13.89
CA SER A 61 -11.97 -21.92 12.74
C SER A 61 -11.54 -20.51 13.16
N ASN A 62 -10.56 -19.99 12.46
CA ASN A 62 -10.10 -18.62 12.50
C ASN A 62 -9.54 -18.23 11.12
N PRO A 63 -10.39 -17.81 10.17
CA PRO A 63 -9.95 -17.50 8.83
C PRO A 63 -9.05 -16.26 8.77
N TRP A 64 -8.07 -16.33 7.90
CA TRP A 64 -7.09 -15.28 7.62
C TRP A 64 -6.69 -15.30 6.16
N CYS A 65 -6.22 -14.18 5.63
CA CYS A 65 -5.85 -14.05 4.24
C CYS A 65 -4.33 -13.87 4.11
N ARG A 66 -3.72 -14.60 3.17
CA ARG A 66 -2.41 -14.25 2.60
C ARG A 66 -2.67 -13.48 1.31
N ILE A 67 -2.11 -12.28 1.22
CA ILE A 67 -2.31 -11.38 0.08
C ILE A 67 -0.99 -11.30 -0.66
N VAL A 68 -1.00 -11.49 -1.98
CA VAL A 68 0.18 -11.58 -2.81
C VAL A 68 0.03 -10.66 -4.03
N LEU A 69 1.05 -9.84 -4.29
CA LEU A 69 1.20 -9.05 -5.50
C LEU A 69 2.65 -9.21 -5.97
N ASP A 70 2.85 -9.83 -7.13
CA ASP A 70 4.18 -10.16 -7.66
C ASP A 70 5.04 -10.91 -6.61
N GLU A 71 6.19 -10.38 -6.24
CA GLU A 71 7.09 -10.94 -5.22
C GLU A 71 6.71 -10.53 -3.77
N GLN A 72 5.77 -9.60 -3.61
CA GLN A 72 5.33 -9.11 -2.31
C GLN A 72 4.23 -10.02 -1.74
N ALA A 73 4.38 -10.43 -0.48
CA ALA A 73 3.38 -11.22 0.21
C ALA A 73 3.21 -10.75 1.66
N VAL A 74 1.97 -10.50 2.04
CA VAL A 74 1.59 -10.11 3.41
C VAL A 74 0.51 -11.04 3.95
N THR A 75 0.35 -11.07 5.27
CA THR A 75 -0.66 -11.91 5.93
C THR A 75 -1.51 -11.08 6.86
N SER A 76 -2.83 -11.25 6.79
CA SER A 76 -3.73 -10.64 7.75
C SER A 76 -3.56 -11.22 9.16
N LYS A 77 -4.13 -10.54 10.16
CA LYS A 77 -4.22 -11.03 11.53
C LYS A 77 -4.84 -12.43 11.55
N ARG A 78 -4.28 -13.25 12.44
CA ARG A 78 -4.67 -14.65 12.71
C ARG A 78 -5.10 -14.84 14.17
N ASN A 79 -5.49 -13.76 14.86
CA ASN A 79 -5.96 -13.80 16.24
C ASN A 79 -7.47 -14.05 16.27
N LYS A 80 -7.99 -14.50 17.41
CA LYS A 80 -9.43 -14.81 17.57
C LYS A 80 -10.35 -13.58 17.57
N GLU A 81 -9.80 -12.39 17.34
CA GLU A 81 -10.53 -11.13 17.26
C GLU A 81 -11.03 -10.83 15.85
N THR A 82 -10.50 -11.50 14.82
CA THR A 82 -10.97 -11.35 13.43
C THR A 82 -12.30 -12.04 13.17
N SER A 83 -12.75 -12.93 14.06
CA SER A 83 -14.05 -13.59 13.97
C SER A 83 -14.78 -13.45 15.29
N THR A 84 -16.00 -12.94 15.27
CA THR A 84 -16.86 -12.97 16.46
C THR A 84 -17.14 -14.43 16.80
N LYS A 85 -17.12 -14.82 18.10
CA LYS A 85 -17.25 -16.21 18.58
C LYS A 85 -18.44 -17.01 18.01
N SER A 86 -19.42 -16.33 17.43
CA SER A 86 -20.64 -16.91 16.85
C SER A 86 -20.63 -16.99 15.33
N ASP A 87 -19.69 -16.32 14.63
CA ASP A 87 -19.75 -16.19 13.17
C ASP A 87 -18.38 -16.22 12.47
N HIS A 88 -17.75 -17.38 12.53
CA HIS A 88 -16.47 -17.70 11.88
C HIS A 88 -16.54 -17.72 10.34
N ARG A 89 -17.73 -17.69 9.74
CA ARG A 89 -17.92 -17.63 8.28
C ARG A 89 -17.94 -16.20 7.75
N ASN A 90 -18.10 -15.22 8.63
CA ASN A 90 -18.15 -13.80 8.30
C ASN A 90 -17.09 -13.03 9.11
N PRO A 91 -15.79 -13.31 8.89
CA PRO A 91 -14.71 -12.64 9.62
C PRO A 91 -14.62 -11.16 9.24
N VAL A 92 -14.22 -10.34 10.20
CA VAL A 92 -13.96 -8.91 10.03
C VAL A 92 -12.48 -8.67 10.35
N TRP A 93 -11.70 -8.30 9.34
CA TRP A 93 -10.26 -8.05 9.51
C TRP A 93 -9.94 -6.58 9.70
N ASN A 94 -10.60 -5.69 8.95
CA ASN A 94 -10.34 -4.24 8.89
C ASN A 94 -8.84 -3.91 8.94
N GLN A 95 -8.11 -4.42 7.95
CA GLN A 95 -6.66 -4.27 7.87
C GLN A 95 -6.24 -3.67 6.55
N GLU A 96 -5.34 -2.70 6.65
CA GLU A 96 -4.73 -2.03 5.52
C GLU A 96 -3.37 -2.64 5.20
N PHE A 97 -3.07 -2.72 3.91
CA PHE A 97 -1.83 -3.19 3.34
C PHE A 97 -1.45 -2.27 2.18
N GLN A 98 -0.15 -2.07 1.98
CA GLN A 98 0.39 -1.30 0.86
C GLN A 98 1.31 -2.21 0.04
N PHE A 99 1.23 -2.07 -1.28
CA PHE A 99 2.06 -2.80 -2.22
C PHE A 99 2.59 -1.85 -3.29
N LEU A 100 3.78 -2.15 -3.80
CA LEU A 100 4.34 -1.45 -4.95
C LEU A 100 3.99 -2.20 -6.24
N VAL A 101 3.59 -1.48 -7.28
CA VAL A 101 3.14 -2.07 -8.55
C VAL A 101 4.23 -1.88 -9.61
N GLN A 102 4.66 -2.97 -10.27
CA GLN A 102 5.61 -2.88 -11.39
C GLN A 102 4.91 -2.64 -12.72
N ASP A 103 3.84 -3.38 -13.00
CA ASP A 103 3.06 -3.23 -14.23
C ASP A 103 1.56 -3.43 -13.95
N PRO A 104 0.74 -2.36 -13.93
CA PRO A 104 -0.69 -2.48 -13.65
C PRO A 104 -1.46 -3.26 -14.73
N ALA A 105 -0.92 -3.39 -15.95
CA ALA A 105 -1.58 -4.10 -17.03
C ALA A 105 -1.50 -5.63 -16.87
N THR A 106 -0.43 -6.14 -16.25
CA THR A 106 -0.21 -7.58 -16.07
C THR A 106 -0.32 -8.04 -14.61
N ALA A 107 -0.24 -7.11 -13.65
CA ALA A 107 -0.30 -7.43 -12.22
C ALA A 107 -1.68 -7.93 -11.79
N HIS A 108 -1.66 -8.89 -10.87
CA HIS A 108 -2.86 -9.47 -10.25
C HIS A 108 -2.68 -9.57 -8.75
N LEU A 109 -3.56 -8.88 -8.01
CA LEU A 109 -3.64 -9.02 -6.58
C LEU A 109 -4.37 -10.33 -6.24
N GLN A 110 -3.70 -11.22 -5.53
CA GLN A 110 -4.21 -12.53 -5.18
C GLN A 110 -4.44 -12.62 -3.67
N PHE A 111 -5.61 -13.11 -3.29
CA PHE A 111 -5.99 -13.38 -1.91
C PHE A 111 -6.10 -14.89 -1.75
N TYR A 112 -5.38 -15.44 -0.78
CA TYR A 112 -5.49 -16.84 -0.39
C TYR A 112 -6.13 -16.89 0.99
N VAL A 113 -7.37 -17.34 1.03
CA VAL A 113 -8.13 -17.50 2.26
C VAL A 113 -7.72 -18.82 2.90
N LYS A 114 -7.24 -18.74 4.13
CA LYS A 114 -6.75 -19.86 4.92
C LYS A 114 -7.44 -19.91 6.27
N ASP A 115 -7.44 -21.07 6.89
CA ASP A 115 -7.99 -21.31 8.21
C ASP A 115 -6.93 -21.94 9.14
N SER A 116 -7.27 -22.00 10.42
CA SER A 116 -6.52 -22.69 11.47
C SER A 116 -6.33 -24.16 11.15
N HIS A 117 -5.15 -24.68 11.48
CA HIS A 117 -4.83 -26.11 11.35
C HIS A 117 -5.81 -27.02 12.13
N LEU A 118 -6.49 -26.47 13.15
CA LEU A 118 -7.46 -27.21 13.98
C LEU A 118 -8.70 -27.66 13.20
N THR A 119 -8.97 -27.06 12.04
CA THR A 119 -10.09 -27.44 11.16
C THR A 119 -9.79 -28.72 10.36
N GLY A 120 -8.52 -29.15 10.32
CA GLY A 120 -8.04 -30.26 9.49
C GLY A 120 -7.91 -29.92 8.00
N ARG A 121 -8.37 -28.73 7.57
CA ARG A 121 -8.26 -28.23 6.20
C ARG A 121 -7.99 -26.72 6.23
N THR A 122 -6.73 -26.36 6.00
CA THR A 122 -6.32 -24.96 6.11
C THR A 122 -6.64 -24.15 4.87
N GLU A 123 -6.73 -24.74 3.69
CA GLU A 123 -6.91 -23.98 2.45
C GLU A 123 -8.39 -23.84 2.14
N VAL A 124 -8.93 -22.63 2.26
CA VAL A 124 -10.37 -22.33 2.11
C VAL A 124 -10.70 -22.02 0.64
N GLY A 125 -9.88 -21.18 0.03
CA GLY A 125 -10.02 -20.78 -1.37
C GLY A 125 -9.13 -19.60 -1.71
N HIS A 126 -9.28 -19.07 -2.92
CA HIS A 126 -8.55 -17.91 -3.39
C HIS A 126 -9.44 -16.93 -4.17
N ALA A 127 -9.01 -15.68 -4.26
CA ALA A 127 -9.65 -14.66 -5.08
C ALA A 127 -8.57 -13.88 -5.84
N ARG A 128 -8.89 -13.39 -7.04
CA ARG A 128 -7.94 -12.71 -7.92
C ARG A 128 -8.51 -11.43 -8.51
N LEU A 129 -7.85 -10.31 -8.25
CA LEU A 129 -8.21 -8.99 -8.74
C LEU A 129 -7.14 -8.49 -9.73
N PRO A 130 -7.44 -8.41 -11.04
CA PRO A 130 -6.55 -7.79 -12.02
C PRO A 130 -6.49 -6.27 -11.77
N LEU A 131 -5.28 -5.71 -11.64
CA LEU A 131 -5.11 -4.28 -11.35
C LEU A 131 -5.64 -3.39 -12.48
N ILE A 132 -5.61 -3.87 -13.73
CA ILE A 132 -6.17 -3.19 -14.90
C ILE A 132 -7.67 -2.86 -14.80
N GLN A 133 -8.40 -3.51 -13.89
CA GLN A 133 -9.81 -3.22 -13.64
C GLN A 133 -10.03 -2.08 -12.63
N LEU A 134 -8.97 -1.62 -11.98
CA LEU A 134 -9.03 -0.54 -11.00
C LEU A 134 -8.92 0.82 -11.69
N PRO A 135 -9.77 1.79 -11.33
CA PRO A 135 -9.58 3.17 -11.75
C PRO A 135 -8.36 3.77 -11.04
N GLU A 136 -7.59 4.57 -11.77
CA GLU A 136 -6.49 5.37 -11.24
C GLU A 136 -7.02 6.50 -10.34
N ASP A 137 -6.28 6.82 -9.29
CA ASP A 137 -6.55 7.90 -8.31
C ASP A 137 -7.94 7.84 -7.67
N ARG A 138 -8.52 6.64 -7.60
CA ARG A 138 -9.83 6.42 -6.98
C ARG A 138 -9.83 5.19 -6.10
N THR A 139 -10.48 5.34 -4.96
CA THR A 139 -10.79 4.23 -4.07
C THR A 139 -12.05 3.51 -4.54
N VAL A 140 -11.95 2.20 -4.71
CA VAL A 140 -13.07 1.33 -5.06
C VAL A 140 -13.33 0.34 -3.95
N THR A 141 -14.58 0.29 -3.49
CA THR A 141 -15.06 -0.75 -2.57
C THR A 141 -15.82 -1.81 -3.35
N MET A 142 -15.40 -3.07 -3.25
CA MET A 142 -16.01 -4.18 -4.01
C MET A 142 -16.02 -5.49 -3.22
N TRP A 143 -16.99 -6.35 -3.57
CA TRP A 143 -17.00 -7.75 -3.18
C TRP A 143 -16.32 -8.57 -4.27
N ILE A 144 -15.36 -9.42 -3.90
CA ILE A 144 -14.73 -10.38 -4.80
C ILE A 144 -15.05 -11.81 -4.37
N ALA A 145 -15.46 -12.64 -5.33
CA ALA A 145 -15.79 -14.04 -5.06
C ALA A 145 -14.55 -14.85 -4.69
N VAL A 146 -14.70 -15.73 -3.70
CA VAL A 146 -13.68 -16.71 -3.31
C VAL A 146 -13.96 -18.01 -4.05
N GLU A 147 -13.02 -18.41 -4.89
CA GLU A 147 -13.00 -19.67 -5.61
C GLU A 147 -12.40 -20.76 -4.73
N SER A 148 -13.11 -21.88 -4.61
CA SER A 148 -12.65 -23.03 -3.83
C SER A 148 -12.04 -24.08 -4.75
N GLU A 149 -10.84 -24.57 -4.43
CA GLU A 149 -10.10 -25.53 -5.25
C GLU A 149 -10.49 -26.99 -4.97
N ILE A 150 -11.67 -27.24 -4.38
CA ILE A 150 -12.05 -28.59 -3.96
C ILE A 150 -12.65 -29.37 -5.15
N PRO A 151 -11.98 -30.41 -5.66
CA PRO A 151 -12.54 -31.23 -6.74
C PRO A 151 -13.84 -31.91 -6.28
N GLY A 152 -14.92 -31.70 -7.05
CA GLY A 152 -16.22 -32.33 -6.80
C GLY A 152 -17.12 -31.62 -5.78
N GLN A 153 -16.74 -30.45 -5.28
CA GLN A 153 -17.62 -29.60 -4.46
C GLN A 153 -17.95 -28.30 -5.20
N SER A 154 -19.23 -28.07 -5.45
CA SER A 154 -19.77 -26.83 -6.03
C SER A 154 -19.98 -25.72 -4.99
N TYR A 155 -19.34 -25.79 -3.82
CA TYR A 155 -19.36 -24.69 -2.86
C TYR A 155 -18.39 -23.60 -3.34
N THR A 156 -18.67 -23.01 -4.51
CA THR A 156 -18.34 -21.61 -4.76
C THR A 156 -19.16 -20.84 -3.74
N GLY A 157 -18.54 -20.38 -2.68
CA GLY A 157 -19.30 -19.83 -1.58
C GLY A 157 -18.41 -18.97 -0.75
N GLY A 158 -18.60 -17.66 -0.87
CA GLY A 158 -17.96 -16.68 -0.05
C GLY A 158 -17.40 -15.54 -0.88
N GLU A 159 -17.38 -14.37 -0.28
CA GLU A 159 -16.84 -13.16 -0.90
C GLU A 159 -16.00 -12.39 0.11
N LEU A 160 -15.00 -11.65 -0.38
CA LEU A 160 -14.20 -10.72 0.41
C LEU A 160 -14.60 -9.30 0.05
N LEU A 161 -14.86 -8.47 1.06
CA LEU A 161 -15.04 -7.04 0.91
C LEU A 161 -13.68 -6.36 0.96
N LEU A 162 -13.34 -5.71 -0.14
CA LEU A 162 -12.10 -4.99 -0.33
C LEU A 162 -12.39 -3.52 -0.56
N GLU A 163 -11.50 -2.66 -0.08
CA GLU A 163 -11.41 -1.27 -0.48
C GLU A 163 -10.00 -1.04 -1.01
N VAL A 164 -9.89 -0.67 -2.29
CA VAL A 164 -8.63 -0.67 -3.02
C VAL A 164 -8.45 0.66 -3.74
N SER A 165 -7.26 1.25 -3.66
CA SER A 165 -6.88 2.44 -4.42
C SER A 165 -5.52 2.24 -5.07
N TYR A 166 -5.41 2.60 -6.34
CA TYR A 166 -4.16 2.58 -7.08
C TYR A 166 -3.78 4.01 -7.47
N LYS A 167 -2.53 4.39 -7.20
CA LYS A 167 -1.94 5.68 -7.58
C LYS A 167 -0.62 5.42 -8.33
N THR A 168 -0.43 6.05 -9.47
CA THR A 168 0.85 6.05 -10.19
C THR A 168 1.83 7.00 -9.53
N PHE A 169 3.12 6.68 -9.65
CA PHE A 169 4.14 7.66 -9.28
C PHE A 169 4.14 8.76 -10.32
N GLU A 170 3.98 10.00 -9.88
CA GLU A 170 4.18 11.17 -10.73
C GLU A 170 5.68 11.22 -11.02
N ASP A 171 6.07 10.96 -12.28
CA ASP A 171 7.39 11.34 -12.73
C ASP A 171 7.47 12.87 -12.54
N ASP A 172 8.30 13.31 -11.60
CA ASP A 172 8.71 14.70 -11.51
C ASP A 172 9.55 14.98 -12.76
N ASP A 173 8.87 15.21 -13.89
CA ASP A 173 9.46 15.78 -15.09
C ASP A 173 9.84 17.22 -14.75
N GLY A 174 10.92 17.39 -14.00
CA GLY A 174 11.59 18.67 -13.85
C GLY A 174 12.04 19.16 -15.22
N THR A 175 11.22 19.99 -15.88
CA THR A 175 11.62 20.98 -16.89
C THR A 175 10.47 21.95 -17.17
N GLY A 176 10.60 23.15 -16.61
CA GLY A 176 9.81 24.33 -16.96
C GLY A 176 10.60 25.59 -16.59
N ASP A 177 11.90 25.57 -16.87
CA ASP A 177 12.80 26.72 -16.76
C ASP A 177 13.26 27.09 -18.17
N ASP A 178 12.35 27.69 -18.96
CA ASP A 178 12.70 28.46 -20.14
C ASP A 178 11.59 29.44 -20.58
N ASP A 179 12.02 30.70 -20.75
CA ASP A 179 11.48 31.76 -21.60
C ASP A 179 10.31 32.65 -21.13
N ALA A 180 10.60 33.58 -20.20
CA ALA A 180 9.98 34.91 -20.25
C ALA A 180 10.89 36.02 -19.69
N TYR A 181 11.21 36.98 -20.55
CA TYR A 181 11.76 38.32 -20.29
C TYR A 181 13.29 38.54 -20.37
N GLY A 182 13.87 38.16 -21.51
CA GLY A 182 15.04 38.84 -22.07
C GLY A 182 14.69 39.47 -23.43
N GLY A 183 14.49 40.79 -23.50
CA GLY A 183 14.49 41.51 -24.78
C GLY A 183 13.45 42.61 -24.95
N LEU A 184 13.57 43.72 -24.23
CA LEU A 184 13.15 45.04 -24.75
C LEU A 184 14.41 45.91 -24.86
N VAL A 185 14.95 45.95 -26.08
CA VAL A 185 15.93 46.94 -26.51
C VAL A 185 15.27 47.82 -27.56
N GLU A 186 14.88 49.03 -27.18
CA GLU A 186 14.80 50.26 -28.00
C GLU A 186 14.57 51.40 -26.99
N ASP A 187 15.10 52.61 -27.08
CA ASP A 187 16.28 53.23 -27.69
C ASP A 187 16.31 54.64 -27.04
N GLY A 188 17.50 55.20 -26.81
CA GLY A 188 17.69 56.65 -26.87
C GLY A 188 17.27 57.55 -25.71
N ALA A 189 18.30 58.21 -25.16
CA ALA A 189 18.36 59.62 -24.77
C ALA A 189 18.41 59.99 -23.27
N GLU A 190 19.59 60.50 -22.95
CA GLU A 190 20.06 61.29 -21.81
C GLU A 190 19.04 62.16 -21.07
N GLY A 191 19.23 62.29 -19.74
CA GLY A 191 18.65 63.44 -19.03
C GLY A 191 18.52 63.30 -17.52
N SER A 192 19.64 63.47 -16.81
CA SER A 192 19.77 64.18 -15.53
C SER A 192 18.53 64.35 -14.61
N THR A 193 18.73 63.93 -13.36
CA THR A 193 18.28 64.54 -12.08
C THR A 193 16.83 64.40 -11.55
N LYS A 194 16.82 64.20 -10.22
CA LYS A 194 15.85 64.61 -9.16
C LYS A 194 14.91 63.55 -8.58
N ILE A 195 15.41 63.00 -7.47
CA ILE A 195 14.71 62.80 -6.19
C ILE A 195 13.53 63.78 -5.99
N ILE A 196 12.33 63.26 -5.70
CA ILE A 196 11.40 63.79 -4.69
C ILE A 196 10.42 62.70 -4.19
N ASP A 197 10.42 62.51 -2.87
CA ASP A 197 9.29 62.03 -2.07
C ASP A 197 8.06 62.93 -2.25
N ILE A 198 6.84 62.36 -2.23
CA ILE A 198 5.71 62.90 -1.45
C ILE A 198 4.56 61.88 -1.31
N LYS A 199 4.20 61.61 -0.05
CA LYS A 199 2.89 61.10 0.39
C LYS A 199 1.74 61.95 -0.16
N SER A 200 0.63 61.31 -0.55
CA SER A 200 -0.71 61.86 -0.33
C SER A 200 -1.77 60.76 -0.33
N ALA A 201 -2.39 60.54 0.83
CA ALA A 201 -3.64 59.82 0.99
C ALA A 201 -4.49 60.64 1.96
N ALA A 202 -5.48 61.34 1.42
CA ALA A 202 -6.65 61.88 2.11
C ALA A 202 -7.64 62.35 1.04
N ASP A 203 -8.64 61.52 0.76
CA ASP A 203 -10.05 61.86 0.97
C ASP A 203 -10.85 60.54 1.11
#